data_AF-A0A940PAY5-F1
#
_entry.id   AF-A0A940PAY5-F1
#
_cell.length_a   1.000
_cell.length_b   1.000
_cell.length_c   1.000
_cell.angle_alpha   90.00
_cell.angle_beta   90.00
_cell.angle_gamma   90.00
#
_symmetry.space_group_name_H-M   'P 1'
#
loop_
_entity.id
_entity.type
_entity.pdbx_description
1 polymer ?
#
loop_
_entity_poly.entity_id
_entity_poly.type
_entity_poly.pdbx_seq_one_letter_code
_entity_poly.pdbx_strand_id
1 'polypeptide(L)' 'MLVTKSRLQGSSVVITLPSDDGRKPPENQEYIVVYSDNGTITLVPKIEDPFEGGEEAEYYEKNEWGDFSFEGREIL' A
#
# COMPACT_ATOMS: atom_id res chain seq x y z
N MET A 1 -8.06 -4.83 -16.71
CA MET A 1 -6.91 -4.17 -17.36
C MET A 1 -7.40 -2.91 -18.01
N LEU A 2 -6.89 -1.75 -17.57
CA LEU A 2 -7.31 -0.43 -18.07
C LEU A 2 -6.20 0.17 -18.92
N VAL A 3 -6.57 0.91 -19.96
CA VAL A 3 -5.61 1.60 -20.84
C VAL A 3 -5.85 3.10 -20.71
N THR A 4 -4.77 3.84 -20.57
CA THR A 4 -4.78 5.31 -20.57
C THR A 4 -3.68 5.82 -21.49
N LYS A 5 -3.84 7.03 -22.00
CA LYS A 5 -2.86 7.66 -22.89
C LYS A 5 -2.21 8.83 -22.16
N SER A 6 -0.89 8.89 -22.21
CA SER A 6 -0.16 10.05 -21.70
C SER A 6 -0.39 11.27 -22.58
N ARG A 7 -0.25 12.46 -21.99
CA ARG A 7 -0.30 13.74 -22.70
C ARG A 7 0.81 14.66 -22.23
N LEU A 8 1.24 15.56 -23.11
CA LEU A 8 2.14 16.66 -22.74
C LEU A 8 1.33 17.80 -22.12
N GLN A 9 1.81 18.31 -20.98
CA GLN A 9 1.29 19.51 -20.34
C GLN A 9 2.49 20.38 -19.96
N GLY A 10 2.71 21.45 -20.74
CA GLY A 10 3.95 22.23 -20.65
C GLY A 10 5.17 21.38 -21.00
N SER A 11 6.16 21.35 -20.12
CA SER A 11 7.35 20.50 -20.22
C SER A 11 7.19 19.12 -19.58
N SER A 12 6.02 18.80 -19.02
CA SER A 12 5.79 17.57 -18.25
C SER A 12 4.92 16.57 -19.02
N VAL A 13 5.16 15.28 -18.80
CA VAL A 13 4.29 14.19 -19.25
C VAL A 13 3.32 13.85 -18.12
N VAL A 14 2.02 13.87 -18.44
CA VAL A 14 0.95 13.58 -17.48
C VAL A 14 0.21 12.32 -17.91
N ILE A 15 -0.01 11.42 -16.95
CA ILE A 15 -0.78 10.19 -17.13
C ILE A 15 -2.02 10.28 -16.24
N THR A 16 -3.20 10.13 -16.84
CA THR A 16 -4.44 10.03 -16.08
C THR A 16 -4.64 8.60 -15.61
N LEU A 17 -4.67 8.38 -14.31
CA LEU A 17 -5.00 7.09 -13.72
C LEU A 17 -6.53 6.89 -13.79
N PRO A 18 -7.03 5.92 -14.59
CA PRO A 18 -8.46 5.68 -14.70
C PRO A 18 -9.02 5.09 -13.41
N SER A 19 -10.32 5.25 -13.19
CA SER A 19 -11.02 4.57 -12.10
C SER A 19 -11.08 3.07 -12.37
N ASP A 20 -10.82 2.27 -11.34
CA ASP A 20 -10.98 0.82 -11.38
C ASP A 20 -12.08 0.40 -10.41
N ASP A 21 -13.27 0.03 -10.91
CA ASP A 21 -14.44 -0.33 -10.12
C ASP A 21 -14.79 0.66 -8.99
N GLY A 22 -14.72 1.96 -9.31
CA GLY A 22 -15.00 3.05 -8.36
C GLY A 22 -13.82 3.38 -7.44
N ARG A 23 -12.74 2.61 -7.47
CA ARG A 23 -11.48 2.95 -6.79
C ARG A 23 -10.75 3.99 -7.62
N LYS A 24 -10.37 5.09 -6.99
CA LYS A 24 -9.52 6.14 -7.56
C LYS A 24 -8.44 6.51 -6.55
N PRO A 25 -7.26 6.89 -7.02
CA PRO A 25 -6.29 7.53 -6.15
C PRO A 25 -6.86 8.81 -5.52
N PRO A 26 -6.53 9.11 -4.25
CA PRO A 26 -6.96 10.35 -3.62
C PRO A 26 -6.34 11.57 -4.31
N GLU A 27 -7.04 12.71 -4.21
CA GLU A 27 -6.54 13.97 -4.73
C GLU A 27 -5.27 14.40 -4.00
N ASN A 28 -4.31 15.00 -4.72
CA ASN A 28 -3.04 15.49 -4.17
C ASN A 28 -2.15 14.43 -3.46
N GLN A 29 -2.38 13.14 -3.70
CA GLN A 29 -1.52 12.07 -3.21
C GLN A 29 -0.12 12.14 -3.83
N GLU A 30 0.92 12.14 -2.98
CA GLU A 30 2.32 12.00 -3.42
C GLU A 30 2.67 10.54 -3.70
N TYR A 31 3.53 10.32 -4.69
CA TYR A 31 4.03 8.99 -5.05
C TYR A 31 5.54 8.98 -5.17
N ILE A 32 6.15 7.88 -4.72
CA ILE A 32 7.51 7.50 -5.09
C ILE A 32 7.44 6.83 -6.46
N VAL A 33 8.26 7.32 -7.39
CA VAL A 33 8.32 6.81 -8.77
C VAL A 33 9.54 5.91 -8.92
N VAL A 34 9.33 4.66 -9.30
CA VAL A 34 10.41 3.69 -9.55
C VAL A 34 10.37 3.28 -11.02
N TYR A 35 11.50 3.45 -11.70
CA TYR A 35 11.71 2.97 -13.06
C TYR A 35 12.40 1.62 -13.03
N SER A 36 11.79 0.63 -13.68
CA SER A 36 12.38 -0.69 -13.88
C SER A 36 13.05 -0.80 -15.25
N ASP A 37 14.05 -1.66 -15.38
CA ASP A 37 14.81 -1.86 -16.64
C ASP A 37 13.93 -2.35 -17.80
N ASN A 38 12.80 -3.00 -17.52
CA ASN A 38 11.84 -3.46 -18.51
C ASN A 38 10.87 -2.36 -18.99
N GLY A 39 11.09 -1.10 -18.59
CA GLY A 39 10.23 0.04 -18.93
C GLY A 39 8.96 0.16 -18.09
N THR A 40 8.78 -0.70 -17.07
CA THR A 40 7.67 -0.58 -16.12
C THR A 40 7.93 0.60 -15.18
N ILE A 41 6.90 1.42 -14.99
CA ILE A 41 6.89 2.48 -13.99
C ILE A 41 5.99 2.03 -12.84
N THR A 42 6.54 1.97 -11.65
CA THR A 42 5.78 1.68 -10.43
C THR A 42 5.57 2.97 -9.65
N LEU A 43 4.33 3.24 -9.27
CA LEU A 43 3.95 4.34 -8.40
C LEU A 43 3.60 3.76 -7.02
N VAL A 44 4.37 4.14 -6.00
CA VAL A 44 4.11 3.75 -4.62
C VAL A 44 3.58 4.97 -3.87
N PRO A 45 2.35 4.94 -3.33
CA PRO A 45 1.83 6.07 -2.58
C PRO A 45 2.74 6.32 -1.39
N LYS A 46 3.17 7.57 -1.25
CA LYS A 46 3.93 7.99 -0.09
C LYS A 46 2.94 8.13 1.07
N ILE A 47 3.13 7.30 2.07
CA ILE A 47 2.42 7.42 3.35
C ILE A 47 3.27 8.30 4.28
N GLU A 48 2.60 9.17 5.03
CA GLU A 48 3.21 9.72 6.24
C GLU A 48 3.30 8.58 7.28
N ASP A 49 4.24 8.72 8.22
CA ASP A 49 4.74 7.68 9.13
C ASP A 49 3.74 6.51 9.36
N PRO A 50 4.07 5.26 8.97
CA PRO A 50 3.16 4.12 9.15
C PRO A 50 2.82 3.83 10.63
N PHE A 51 3.54 4.44 11.57
CA PHE A 51 3.29 4.37 13.00
C PHE A 51 2.58 5.61 13.56
N GLU A 52 2.13 6.53 12.69
CA GLU A 52 1.37 7.70 13.09
C GLU A 52 0.03 7.26 13.70
N GLY A 53 -0.06 7.31 15.03
CA GLY A 53 -1.21 6.85 15.81
C GLY A 53 -1.02 5.54 16.56
N GLY A 54 0.14 4.89 16.45
CA GLY A 54 0.52 3.78 17.33
C GLY A 54 0.97 4.31 18.70
N GLU A 55 0.68 3.55 19.77
CA GLU A 55 1.27 3.86 21.08
C GLU A 55 2.73 3.39 21.14
N GLU A 56 3.56 4.12 21.88
CA GLU A 56 4.96 3.73 22.09
C GLU A 56 5.00 2.32 22.72
N ALA A 57 5.71 1.40 22.08
CA ALA A 57 5.80 -0.03 22.43
C ALA A 57 4.54 -0.89 22.15
N GLU A 58 3.64 -0.45 21.27
CA GLU A 58 2.56 -1.29 20.75
C GLU A 58 3.12 -2.35 19.77
N TYR A 59 2.90 -3.64 20.09
CA TYR A 59 3.34 -4.76 19.26
C TYR A 59 2.26 -5.16 18.24
N TYR A 60 2.64 -5.21 16.96
CA TYR A 60 1.82 -5.64 15.83
C TYR A 60 1.73 -7.18 15.72
N GLU A 61 1.54 -7.90 16.81
CA GLU A 61 1.18 -9.32 16.69
C GLU A 61 -0.32 -9.47 16.85
N LYS A 62 -0.99 -9.73 15.73
CA LYS A 62 -2.32 -10.34 15.77
C LYS A 62 -2.15 -11.62 16.59
N ASN A 63 -2.92 -11.80 17.65
CA ASN A 63 -2.81 -12.98 18.52
C ASN A 63 -3.21 -14.23 17.72
N GLU A 64 -2.28 -14.79 16.93
CA GLU A 64 -2.46 -15.99 16.09
C GLU A 64 -2.62 -17.26 16.94
N TRP A 65 -2.50 -17.14 18.26
CA TRP A 65 -2.61 -18.22 19.23
C TRP A 65 -3.93 -18.22 20.03
N GLY A 66 -4.84 -17.29 19.75
CA GLY A 66 -6.11 -17.15 20.48
C GLY A 66 -7.03 -18.37 20.41
N ASP A 67 -6.87 -19.22 19.39
CA ASP A 67 -7.70 -20.42 19.15
C ASP A 67 -7.04 -21.73 19.64
N PHE A 68 -5.83 -21.70 20.20
CA PHE A 68 -5.21 -22.90 20.77
C PHE A 68 -5.74 -23.15 22.19
N SER A 69 -6.61 -24.14 22.35
CA SER A 69 -6.83 -24.75 23.67
C SER A 69 -5.59 -25.56 24.04
N PHE A 70 -4.96 -25.23 25.18
CA PHE A 70 -3.87 -26.03 25.74
C PHE A 70 -4.43 -27.35 26.31
N GLU A 71 -4.92 -28.25 25.45
CA GLU A 71 -5.32 -29.60 25.81
C GLU A 71 -4.10 -30.53 25.82
N GLY A 72 -3.31 -30.39 26.87
CA GLY A 72 -2.12 -31.19 27.08
C GLY A 72 -1.58 -31.00 28.49
N ARG A 73 -2.44 -31.18 29.51
CA ARG A 73 -1.95 -31.31 30.89
C ARG A 73 -1.38 -32.72 31.04
N GLU A 74 -0.07 -32.81 31.20
CA GLU A 74 0.59 -34.01 31.71
C GLU A 74 -0.02 -34.32 33.09
N ILE A 75 -0.56 -35.51 33.24
CA ILE A 75 -1.13 -35.99 34.49
C ILE A 75 0.04 -36.63 35.27
N LEU A 76 0.43 -36.01 36.39
CA LEU A 76 1.36 -36.60 37.36
C LEU A 76 0.73 -37.79 38.10
#